data_AF-A0A0G4GZL6-F1
#
_entry.id   AF-A0A0G4GZL6-F1
#
_cell.length_a   1.000
_cell.length_b   1.000
_cell.length_c   1.000
_cell.angle_alpha   90.00
_cell.angle_beta   90.00
_cell.angle_gamma   90.00
#
_symmetry.space_group_name_H-M   'P 1'
#
loop_
_entity.id
_entity.type
_entity.pdbx_description
1 polymer ?
#
loop_
_entity_poly.entity_id
_entity_poly.type
_entity_poly.pdbx_seq_one_letter_code
_entity_poly.pdbx_strand_id
1 'polypeptide(L)'
;MASSAHPPPANPNGHTAPTTVPPLRSIAISKAAEMAMSIDANRRAALRSHISNSHPDDVETMLYKVRRRVDEHISRLGLADVLAFDIGGDVEAGLKVVYVLERESGEEWRAMGRFLRLAFIYRVTTNTTRPLRLSADALPTATAFHQLPLTMAIYRLFGHQLTYGGTTLALQQSDDGRYQIGDESFRVVPLGELPGGLRYAEDYQRTDPVIR
;
A
#
# COMPACT_ATOMS: atom_id res chain seq x y z
N MET A 1 -37.70 -50.40 10.73
CA MET A 1 -38.38 -49.21 10.18
C MET A 1 -37.35 -48.09 10.12
N ALA A 2 -36.81 -47.82 8.94
CA ALA A 2 -35.78 -46.80 8.72
C ALA A 2 -36.47 -45.47 8.42
N SER A 3 -36.17 -44.44 9.22
CA SER A 3 -36.70 -43.09 9.03
C SER A 3 -35.70 -42.29 8.21
N SER A 4 -36.05 -41.99 6.96
CA SER A 4 -35.25 -41.21 6.02
C SER A 4 -35.26 -39.73 6.42
N ALA A 5 -34.09 -39.19 6.81
CA ALA A 5 -33.91 -37.76 7.05
C ALA A 5 -33.87 -37.00 5.72
N HIS A 6 -34.74 -36.00 5.59
CA HIS A 6 -34.82 -35.08 4.46
C HIS A 6 -33.73 -34.00 4.60
N PRO A 7 -33.00 -33.62 3.53
CA PRO A 7 -32.08 -32.49 3.59
C PRO A 7 -32.84 -31.16 3.62
N PRO A 8 -32.29 -30.10 4.24
CA PRO A 8 -32.94 -28.79 4.27
C PRO A 8 -32.91 -28.14 2.87
N PRO A 9 -33.91 -27.29 2.54
CA PRO A 9 -33.97 -26.64 1.23
C PRO A 9 -32.84 -25.62 1.06
N ALA A 10 -32.28 -25.58 -0.15
CA ALA A 10 -31.28 -24.62 -0.58
C ALA A 10 -31.83 -23.19 -0.50
N ASN A 11 -31.06 -22.30 0.12
CA ASN A 11 -31.41 -20.90 0.32
C ASN A 11 -31.23 -20.13 -1.02
N PRO A 12 -32.29 -19.53 -1.61
CA PRO A 12 -32.22 -18.94 -2.95
C PRO A 12 -31.62 -17.53 -3.01
N ASN A 13 -31.18 -16.96 -1.89
CA ASN A 13 -30.72 -15.57 -1.84
C ASN A 13 -29.19 -15.45 -1.95
N GLY A 14 -28.66 -15.95 -3.06
CA GLY A 14 -27.34 -15.54 -3.55
C GLY A 14 -27.44 -14.17 -4.22
N HIS A 15 -27.68 -13.11 -3.43
CA HIS A 15 -27.53 -11.74 -3.94
C HIS A 15 -26.03 -11.45 -4.05
N THR A 16 -25.47 -11.64 -5.24
CA THR A 16 -24.28 -10.92 -5.66
C THR A 16 -24.61 -9.43 -5.56
N ALA A 17 -24.10 -8.78 -4.51
CA ALA A 17 -24.22 -7.34 -4.37
C ALA A 17 -23.71 -6.69 -5.67
N PRO A 18 -24.47 -5.77 -6.28
CA PRO A 18 -24.03 -5.10 -7.49
C PRO A 18 -22.72 -4.37 -7.22
N THR A 19 -21.74 -4.55 -8.10
CA THR A 19 -20.47 -3.82 -8.08
C THR A 19 -20.81 -2.33 -8.04
N THR A 20 -20.58 -1.70 -6.89
CA THR A 20 -20.91 -0.30 -6.68
C THR A 20 -20.04 0.52 -7.60
N VAL A 21 -20.64 1.10 -8.64
CA VAL A 21 -19.93 1.98 -9.57
C VAL A 21 -19.36 3.15 -8.75
N PRO A 22 -18.04 3.39 -8.78
CA PRO A 22 -17.46 4.46 -8.00
C PRO A 22 -18.05 5.81 -8.44
N PRO A 23 -18.35 6.72 -7.49
CA PRO A 23 -18.82 8.06 -7.85
C PRO A 23 -17.78 8.78 -8.71
N LEU A 24 -18.22 9.62 -9.67
CA LEU A 24 -17.35 10.35 -10.61
C LEU A 24 -16.21 11.11 -9.93
N ARG A 25 -16.44 11.61 -8.72
CA ARG A 25 -15.41 12.30 -7.92
C ARG A 25 -14.30 11.37 -7.43
N SER A 26 -14.63 10.11 -7.11
CA SER A 26 -13.64 9.08 -6.78
C SER A 26 -12.75 8.79 -7.98
N ILE A 27 -13.34 8.67 -9.17
CA ILE A 27 -12.60 8.45 -10.42
C ILE A 27 -11.64 9.62 -10.69
N ALA A 28 -12.08 10.85 -10.45
CA ALA A 28 -11.23 12.02 -10.61
C ALA A 28 -10.03 12.03 -9.64
N ILE A 29 -10.22 11.63 -8.37
CA ILE A 29 -9.13 11.54 -7.39
C ILE A 29 -8.15 10.44 -7.77
N SER A 30 -8.63 9.24 -8.13
CA SER A 30 -7.76 8.14 -8.58
C SER A 30 -6.96 8.53 -9.83
N LYS A 31 -7.59 9.21 -10.81
CA LYS A 31 -6.89 9.72 -11.99
C LYS A 31 -5.83 10.78 -11.63
N ALA A 32 -6.12 11.67 -10.70
CA ALA A 32 -5.15 12.65 -10.23
C ALA A 32 -4.00 11.97 -9.45
N ALA A 33 -4.28 10.91 -8.70
CA ALA A 33 -3.30 10.08 -8.02
C ALA A 33 -2.36 9.38 -9.01
N GLU A 34 -2.91 8.81 -10.09
CA GLU A 34 -2.12 8.26 -11.20
C GLU A 34 -1.24 9.32 -11.88
N MET A 35 -1.73 10.56 -12.03
CA MET A 35 -0.92 11.65 -12.57
C MET A 35 0.21 12.05 -11.63
N ALA A 36 -0.06 12.13 -10.32
CA ALA A 36 0.93 12.46 -9.29
C ALA A 36 2.07 11.43 -9.26
N MET A 37 1.72 10.16 -9.45
CA MET A 37 2.63 9.03 -9.48
C MET A 37 2.96 8.56 -10.91
N SER A 38 2.78 9.40 -11.92
CA SER A 38 3.12 9.01 -13.29
C SER A 38 4.64 8.93 -13.46
N ILE A 39 5.14 7.99 -14.26
CA ILE A 39 6.55 7.96 -14.69
C ILE A 39 6.82 9.14 -15.65
N ASP A 40 5.82 9.61 -16.37
CA ASP A 40 5.89 10.77 -17.27
C ASP A 40 5.97 12.09 -16.48
N ALA A 41 7.08 12.79 -16.64
CA ALA A 41 7.32 14.10 -16.01
C ALA A 41 6.31 15.17 -16.45
N ASN A 42 5.83 15.11 -17.70
CA ASN A 42 4.86 16.07 -18.23
C ASN A 42 3.50 15.90 -17.55
N ARG A 43 3.09 14.66 -17.28
CA ARG A 43 1.84 14.38 -16.53
C ARG A 43 1.92 14.89 -15.10
N ARG A 44 3.06 14.71 -14.42
CA ARG A 44 3.29 15.28 -13.08
C ARG A 44 3.29 16.80 -13.10
N ALA A 45 3.96 17.41 -14.08
CA ALA A 45 4.01 18.86 -14.25
C ALA A 45 2.64 19.47 -14.56
N ALA A 46 1.82 18.81 -15.38
CA ALA A 46 0.45 19.22 -15.67
C ALA A 46 -0.43 19.22 -14.41
N LEU A 47 -0.32 18.19 -13.57
CA LEU A 47 -1.02 18.16 -12.28
C LEU A 47 -0.58 19.31 -11.37
N ARG A 48 0.73 19.53 -11.22
CA ARG A 48 1.28 20.64 -10.42
C ARG A 48 0.79 21.99 -10.92
N SER A 49 0.86 22.21 -12.23
CA SER A 49 0.35 23.42 -12.86
C SER A 49 -1.14 23.63 -12.58
N HIS A 50 -1.95 22.57 -12.67
CA HIS A 50 -3.37 22.66 -12.32
C HIS A 50 -3.57 23.07 -10.85
N ILE A 51 -2.85 22.46 -9.91
CA ILE A 51 -2.94 22.79 -8.49
C ILE A 51 -2.50 24.24 -8.24
N SER A 52 -1.36 24.66 -8.81
CA SER A 52 -0.82 26.02 -8.63
C SER A 52 -1.70 27.12 -9.23
N ASN A 53 -2.43 26.81 -10.31
CA ASN A 53 -3.33 27.77 -10.96
C ASN A 53 -4.77 27.73 -10.40
N SER A 54 -5.06 26.85 -9.45
CA SER A 54 -6.39 26.75 -8.83
C SER A 54 -6.59 27.83 -7.76
N HIS A 55 -7.84 28.22 -7.52
CA HIS A 55 -8.18 29.13 -6.43
C HIS A 55 -7.86 28.48 -5.06
N PRO A 56 -7.41 29.22 -4.03
CA PRO A 56 -7.11 28.65 -2.71
C PRO A 56 -8.24 27.80 -2.11
N ASP A 57 -9.49 28.26 -2.22
CA ASP A 57 -10.67 27.52 -1.74
C ASP A 57 -10.87 26.18 -2.47
N ASP A 58 -10.51 26.13 -3.75
CA ASP A 58 -10.56 24.89 -4.54
C ASP A 58 -9.46 23.93 -4.09
N VAL A 59 -8.25 24.44 -3.81
CA VAL A 59 -7.13 23.64 -3.29
C VAL A 59 -7.48 23.07 -1.91
N GLU A 60 -8.08 23.86 -1.02
CA GLU A 60 -8.54 23.38 0.29
C GLU A 60 -9.62 22.31 0.14
N THR A 61 -10.57 22.52 -0.77
CA THR A 61 -11.61 21.53 -1.08
C THR A 61 -11.02 20.24 -1.65
N MET A 62 -9.99 20.32 -2.50
CA MET A 62 -9.27 19.16 -3.02
C MET A 62 -8.55 18.42 -1.89
N LEU A 63 -7.82 19.15 -1.03
CA LEU A 63 -7.11 18.60 0.11
C LEU A 63 -8.05 17.85 1.05
N TYR A 64 -9.20 18.44 1.39
CA TYR A 64 -10.22 17.79 2.21
C TYR A 64 -10.71 16.47 1.59
N LYS A 65 -11.01 16.47 0.28
CA LYS A 65 -11.46 15.26 -0.43
C LYS A 65 -10.37 14.18 -0.46
N VAL A 66 -9.12 14.57 -0.66
CA VAL A 66 -7.97 13.65 -0.67
C VAL A 66 -7.75 13.05 0.72
N ARG A 67 -7.77 13.86 1.79
CA ARG A 67 -7.69 13.38 3.19
C ARG A 67 -8.76 12.34 3.49
N ARG A 68 -10.01 12.69 3.18
CA ARG A 68 -11.14 11.79 3.38
C ARG A 68 -10.94 10.46 2.63
N ARG A 69 -10.44 10.50 1.40
CA ARG A 69 -10.16 9.30 0.62
C ARG A 69 -9.08 8.43 1.29
N VAL A 70 -8.00 9.04 1.76
CA VAL A 70 -6.96 8.34 2.53
C VAL A 70 -7.57 7.68 3.77
N ASP A 71 -8.37 8.39 4.55
CA ASP A 71 -9.00 7.87 5.77
C ASP A 71 -9.96 6.71 5.48
N GLU A 72 -10.73 6.79 4.38
CA GLU A 72 -11.59 5.71 3.90
C GLU A 72 -10.76 4.45 3.56
N HIS A 73 -9.63 4.61 2.86
CA HIS A 73 -8.73 3.50 2.53
C HIS A 73 -8.08 2.89 3.78
N ILE A 74 -7.54 3.73 4.67
CA ILE A 74 -6.92 3.30 5.93
C ILE A 74 -7.93 2.52 6.79
N SER A 75 -9.16 3.00 6.88
CA SER A 75 -10.23 2.32 7.62
C SER A 75 -10.61 0.98 6.98
N ARG A 76 -10.81 0.96 5.66
CA ARG A 76 -11.18 -0.25 4.90
C ARG A 76 -10.11 -1.35 4.96
N LEU A 77 -8.84 -0.96 5.03
CA LEU A 77 -7.71 -1.87 5.15
C LEU A 77 -7.44 -2.30 6.60
N GLY A 78 -8.17 -1.74 7.57
CA GLY A 78 -7.97 -2.00 8.98
C GLY A 78 -6.59 -1.53 9.44
N LEU A 79 -6.17 -0.32 9.04
CA LEU A 79 -4.86 0.26 9.36
C LEU A 79 -4.94 1.41 10.36
N ALA A 80 -6.14 1.91 10.67
CA ALA A 80 -6.35 3.13 11.45
C ALA A 80 -5.71 3.10 12.84
N ASP A 81 -5.57 1.92 13.46
CA ASP A 81 -4.93 1.75 14.76
C ASP A 81 -3.41 1.61 14.69
N VAL A 82 -2.79 1.47 13.52
CA VAL A 82 -1.35 1.20 13.41
C VAL A 82 -0.60 2.12 12.47
N LEU A 83 -1.28 2.79 11.54
CA LEU A 83 -0.63 3.58 10.52
C LEU A 83 -1.45 4.83 10.20
N ALA A 84 -0.74 5.96 10.08
CA ALA A 84 -1.29 7.22 9.60
C ALA A 84 -0.29 7.87 8.64
N PHE A 85 -0.81 8.58 7.64
CA PHE A 85 0.02 9.37 6.72
C PHE A 85 -0.01 10.85 7.11
N ASP A 86 1.16 11.44 7.21
CA ASP A 86 1.32 12.89 7.28
C ASP A 86 1.48 13.45 5.87
N ILE A 87 0.46 14.18 5.44
CA ILE A 87 0.41 14.80 4.10
C ILE A 87 0.71 16.29 4.13
N GLY A 88 1.01 16.89 5.29
CA GLY A 88 1.51 18.26 5.41
C GLY A 88 0.61 19.40 4.87
N GLY A 89 -0.62 19.11 4.44
CA GLY A 89 -1.45 20.10 3.72
C GLY A 89 -1.22 20.14 2.21
N ASP A 90 -0.42 19.23 1.67
CA ASP A 90 -0.09 19.15 0.26
C ASP A 90 -1.04 18.17 -0.47
N VAL A 91 -1.72 18.69 -1.49
CA VAL A 91 -2.64 17.90 -2.33
C VAL A 91 -1.91 16.84 -3.14
N GLU A 92 -0.75 17.15 -3.73
CA GLU A 92 0.06 16.18 -4.46
C GLU A 92 0.55 15.07 -3.53
N ALA A 93 1.02 15.42 -2.33
CA ALA A 93 1.43 14.46 -1.32
C ALA A 93 0.29 13.50 -0.95
N GLY A 94 -0.90 14.01 -0.67
CA GLY A 94 -2.07 13.19 -0.39
C GLY A 94 -2.49 12.31 -1.59
N LEU A 95 -2.40 12.82 -2.82
CA LEU A 95 -2.67 12.05 -4.03
C LEU A 95 -1.69 10.89 -4.22
N LYS A 96 -0.41 11.08 -3.88
CA LYS A 96 0.57 9.98 -3.86
C LYS A 96 0.20 8.92 -2.82
N VAL A 97 -0.25 9.31 -1.63
CA VAL A 97 -0.74 8.36 -0.62
C VAL A 97 -1.93 7.56 -1.14
N VAL A 98 -2.92 8.23 -1.75
CA VAL A 98 -4.08 7.57 -2.36
C VAL A 98 -3.61 6.53 -3.40
N TYR A 99 -2.67 6.90 -4.27
CA TYR A 99 -2.14 5.98 -5.27
C TYR A 99 -1.54 4.70 -4.67
N VAL A 100 -0.75 4.82 -3.60
CA VAL A 100 -0.14 3.65 -2.94
C VAL A 100 -1.19 2.80 -2.20
N LEU A 101 -2.20 3.43 -1.60
CA LEU A 101 -3.30 2.73 -0.92
C LEU A 101 -4.33 2.09 -1.86
N GLU A 102 -4.43 2.59 -3.10
CA GLU A 102 -5.26 2.02 -4.17
C GLU A 102 -4.51 0.95 -4.98
N ARG A 103 -3.22 0.74 -4.69
CA ARG A 103 -2.42 -0.25 -5.40
C ARG A 103 -2.88 -1.67 -5.04
N GLU A 104 -3.24 -2.41 -6.08
CA GLU A 104 -3.64 -3.81 -6.02
C GLU A 104 -4.82 -4.10 -5.08
N SER A 105 -4.95 -5.34 -4.60
CA SER A 105 -6.10 -5.81 -3.82
C SER A 105 -6.12 -5.26 -2.38
N GLY A 106 -4.99 -4.69 -1.93
CA GLY A 106 -4.77 -4.23 -0.57
C GLY A 106 -4.46 -5.35 0.43
N GLU A 107 -4.28 -6.60 -0.02
CA GLU A 107 -3.87 -7.71 0.85
C GLU A 107 -2.48 -7.48 1.47
N GLU A 108 -1.57 -6.87 0.73
CA GLU A 108 -0.24 -6.47 1.17
C GLU A 108 -0.35 -5.49 2.35
N TRP A 109 -1.22 -4.50 2.21
CA TRP A 109 -1.53 -3.55 3.27
C TRP A 109 -2.14 -4.23 4.51
N ARG A 110 -3.08 -5.18 4.33
CA ARG A 110 -3.65 -5.94 5.46
C ARG A 110 -2.59 -6.78 6.17
N ALA A 111 -1.70 -7.42 5.41
CA ALA A 111 -0.57 -8.17 5.95
C ALA A 111 0.38 -7.27 6.74
N MET A 112 0.73 -6.10 6.20
CA MET A 112 1.54 -5.11 6.91
C MET A 112 0.86 -4.57 8.15
N GLY A 113 -0.46 -4.41 8.13
CA GLY A 113 -1.24 -4.06 9.31
C GLY A 113 -1.10 -5.10 10.43
N ARG A 114 -1.11 -6.40 10.11
CA ARG A 114 -0.88 -7.46 11.12
C ARG A 114 0.56 -7.43 11.63
N PHE A 115 1.53 -7.28 10.73
CA PHE A 115 2.94 -7.17 11.08
C PHE A 115 3.21 -5.98 12.02
N LEU A 116 2.71 -4.79 11.71
CA LEU A 116 2.88 -3.58 12.54
C LEU A 116 2.24 -3.75 13.92
N ARG A 117 1.11 -4.43 14.04
CA ARG A 117 0.52 -4.74 15.35
C ARG A 117 1.46 -5.58 16.20
N LEU A 118 2.08 -6.61 15.62
CA LEU A 118 3.09 -7.40 16.31
C LEU A 118 4.31 -6.55 16.66
N ALA A 119 4.80 -5.71 15.74
CA ALA A 119 5.93 -4.82 15.99
C ALA A 119 5.67 -3.88 17.19
N PHE A 120 4.45 -3.34 17.33
CA PHE A 120 4.06 -2.56 18.50
C PHE A 120 4.01 -3.40 19.78
N ILE A 121 3.43 -4.61 19.74
CA ILE A 121 3.34 -5.51 20.91
C ILE A 121 4.74 -5.88 21.41
N TYR A 122 5.65 -6.20 20.50
CA TYR A 122 7.03 -6.58 20.81
C TYR A 122 7.97 -5.38 20.99
N ARG A 123 7.44 -4.14 20.95
CA ARG A 123 8.23 -2.90 21.13
C ARG A 123 9.42 -2.78 20.17
N VAL A 124 9.22 -3.24 18.95
CA VAL A 124 10.20 -3.14 17.85
C VAL A 124 10.15 -1.75 17.20
N THR A 125 9.09 -0.98 17.40
CA THR A 125 9.00 0.40 16.88
C THR A 125 9.89 1.35 17.68
N THR A 126 10.75 2.10 16.99
CA THR A 126 11.65 3.09 17.63
C THR A 126 10.88 4.24 18.29
N ASN A 127 9.71 4.54 17.75
CA ASN A 127 8.72 5.40 18.39
C ASN A 127 7.60 4.54 18.99
N THR A 128 7.32 4.70 20.28
CA THR A 128 6.26 3.95 20.96
C THR A 128 4.86 4.52 20.70
N THR A 129 4.74 5.68 20.05
CA THR A 129 3.44 6.26 19.74
C THR A 129 2.78 5.53 18.57
N ARG A 130 1.56 5.06 18.83
CA ARG A 130 0.67 4.46 17.85
C ARG A 130 -0.40 5.50 17.45
N PRO A 131 -0.79 5.61 16.16
CA PRO A 131 -0.27 4.88 15.00
C PRO A 131 1.12 5.36 14.55
N LEU A 132 1.81 4.52 13.78
CA LEU A 132 3.07 4.90 13.13
C LEU A 132 2.78 5.96 12.07
N ARG A 133 3.49 7.09 12.15
CA ARG A 133 3.31 8.20 11.22
C ARG A 133 4.31 8.10 10.07
N LEU A 134 3.78 8.07 8.85
CA LEU A 134 4.57 8.02 7.63
C LEU A 134 4.47 9.35 6.90
N SER A 135 5.62 9.95 6.57
CA SER A 135 5.64 11.11 5.69
C SER A 135 5.33 10.69 4.25
N ALA A 136 4.52 11.49 3.56
CA ALA A 136 4.32 11.34 2.12
C ALA A 136 5.62 11.50 1.30
N ASP A 137 6.64 12.17 1.83
CA ASP A 137 7.95 12.33 1.17
C ASP A 137 8.76 11.03 1.14
N ALA A 138 8.45 10.10 2.05
CA ALA A 138 9.09 8.78 2.10
C ALA A 138 8.45 7.78 1.13
N LEU A 139 7.40 8.17 0.39
CA LEU A 139 6.72 7.27 -0.53
C LEU A 139 7.66 6.85 -1.68
N PRO A 140 7.66 5.56 -2.07
CA PRO A 140 8.42 5.10 -3.21
C PRO A 140 7.94 5.82 -4.48
N THR A 141 8.85 6.03 -5.42
CA THR A 141 8.48 6.47 -6.76
C THR A 141 7.69 5.36 -7.48
N ALA A 142 6.95 5.73 -8.52
CA ALA A 142 6.21 4.73 -9.30
C ALA A 142 7.10 3.65 -9.92
N THR A 143 8.35 4.01 -10.28
CA THR A 143 9.35 3.06 -10.78
C THR A 143 9.78 2.04 -9.73
N ALA A 144 9.78 2.41 -8.44
CA ALA A 144 10.17 1.49 -7.37
C ALA A 144 9.21 0.29 -7.25
N PHE A 145 7.92 0.47 -7.56
CA PHE A 145 6.95 -0.63 -7.62
C PHE A 145 7.16 -1.58 -8.79
N HIS A 146 8.02 -1.24 -9.76
CA HIS A 146 8.43 -2.15 -10.83
C HIS A 146 9.77 -2.85 -10.51
N GLN A 147 10.48 -2.39 -9.47
CA GLN A 147 11.80 -2.88 -9.09
C GLN A 147 11.77 -3.77 -7.84
N LEU A 148 10.70 -3.66 -7.05
CA LEU A 148 10.49 -4.38 -5.81
C LEU A 148 9.09 -4.99 -5.82
N PRO A 149 8.88 -6.17 -5.21
CA PRO A 149 7.54 -6.62 -4.87
C PRO A 149 6.82 -5.54 -4.06
N LEU A 150 5.51 -5.37 -4.27
CA LEU A 150 4.73 -4.31 -3.63
C LEU A 150 4.87 -4.35 -2.11
N THR A 151 4.84 -5.55 -1.53
CA THR A 151 5.09 -5.79 -0.10
C THR A 151 6.42 -5.16 0.37
N MET A 152 7.51 -5.30 -0.39
CA MET A 152 8.81 -4.72 -0.02
C MET A 152 8.86 -3.20 -0.24
N ALA A 153 8.19 -2.69 -1.28
CA ALA A 153 8.05 -1.26 -1.48
C ALA A 153 7.27 -0.60 -0.33
N ILE A 154 6.21 -1.25 0.16
CA ILE A 154 5.45 -0.82 1.34
C ILE A 154 6.31 -0.95 2.60
N TYR A 155 7.03 -2.05 2.79
CA TYR A 155 7.90 -2.25 3.96
C TYR A 155 8.95 -1.13 4.09
N ARG A 156 9.53 -0.69 2.96
CA ARG A 156 10.51 0.40 2.92
C ARG A 156 10.02 1.69 3.57
N LEU A 157 8.71 1.94 3.54
CA LEU A 157 8.09 3.13 4.14
C LEU A 157 8.32 3.24 5.64
N PHE A 158 8.39 2.10 6.34
CA PHE A 158 8.40 2.09 7.80
C PHE A 158 9.52 1.24 8.40
N GLY A 159 10.22 0.40 7.63
CA GLY A 159 11.28 -0.47 8.15
C GLY A 159 12.37 0.30 8.90
N HIS A 160 12.67 1.53 8.47
CA HIS A 160 13.63 2.41 9.15
C HIS A 160 13.17 2.88 10.54
N GLN A 161 11.87 2.78 10.85
CA GLN A 161 11.30 3.07 12.17
C GLN A 161 11.22 1.82 13.06
N LEU A 162 11.80 0.69 12.63
CA LEU A 162 11.81 -0.57 13.36
C LEU A 162 13.24 -0.90 13.79
N THR A 163 13.40 -1.35 15.03
CA THR A 163 14.69 -1.77 15.59
C THR A 163 14.51 -3.01 16.45
N TYR A 164 15.31 -4.03 16.17
CA TYR A 164 15.35 -5.28 16.92
C TYR A 164 16.77 -5.56 17.36
N GLY A 165 16.98 -5.79 18.66
CA GLY A 165 18.31 -6.08 19.20
C GLY A 165 19.36 -4.97 18.97
N GLY A 166 18.94 -3.72 18.77
CA GLY A 166 19.82 -2.60 18.44
C GLY A 166 20.09 -2.41 16.94
N THR A 167 19.60 -3.31 16.09
CA THR A 167 19.74 -3.24 14.62
C THR A 167 18.47 -2.68 13.99
N THR A 168 18.60 -1.65 13.15
CA THR A 168 17.48 -1.09 12.38
C THR A 168 17.05 -2.07 11.29
N LEU A 169 15.75 -2.30 11.15
CA LEU A 169 15.19 -3.16 10.11
C LEU A 169 14.85 -2.37 8.84
N ALA A 170 15.70 -1.40 8.48
CA ALA A 170 15.53 -0.65 7.24
C ALA A 170 15.81 -1.56 6.05
N LEU A 171 14.97 -1.47 5.01
CA LEU A 171 15.31 -2.08 3.73
C LEU A 171 16.43 -1.27 3.07
N GLN A 172 17.61 -1.87 2.99
CA GLN A 172 18.80 -1.30 2.36
C GLN A 172 19.04 -1.98 1.02
N GLN A 173 19.60 -1.24 0.07
CA GLN A 173 20.05 -1.77 -1.21
C GLN A 173 21.55 -1.49 -1.33
N SER A 174 22.31 -2.53 -1.65
CA SER A 174 23.75 -2.48 -1.88
C SER A 174 24.04 -2.24 -3.37
N ASP A 175 25.26 -1.77 -3.68
CA ASP A 175 25.70 -1.44 -5.04
C ASP A 175 25.71 -2.67 -5.98
N ASP A 176 25.79 -3.88 -5.43
CA ASP A 176 25.70 -5.14 -6.16
C ASP A 176 24.25 -5.60 -6.43
N GLY A 177 23.27 -4.74 -6.17
CA GLY A 177 21.85 -4.98 -6.41
C GLY A 177 21.18 -5.90 -5.38
N ARG A 178 21.90 -6.28 -4.32
CA ARG A 178 21.34 -7.04 -3.20
C ARG A 178 20.56 -6.13 -2.28
N TYR A 179 19.53 -6.69 -1.67
CA TYR A 179 18.77 -6.04 -0.62
C TYR A 179 19.10 -6.66 0.73
N GLN A 180 18.99 -5.87 1.80
CA GLN A 180 19.26 -6.31 3.16
C GLN A 180 18.24 -5.72 4.13
N ILE A 181 17.84 -6.53 5.12
CA ILE A 181 17.05 -6.11 6.29
C ILE A 181 17.71 -6.73 7.52
N GLY A 182 18.26 -5.89 8.40
CA GLY A 182 19.10 -6.39 9.50
C GLY A 182 20.31 -7.15 8.95
N ASP A 183 20.50 -8.39 9.37
CA ASP A 183 21.61 -9.25 8.90
C ASP A 183 21.19 -10.17 7.73
N GLU A 184 19.91 -10.14 7.33
CA GLU A 184 19.37 -10.99 6.27
C GLU A 184 19.49 -10.29 4.92
N SER A 185 20.08 -10.99 3.93
CA SER A 185 20.26 -10.46 2.58
C SER A 185 19.55 -11.31 1.53
N PHE A 186 19.00 -10.64 0.53
CA PHE A 186 18.22 -11.27 -0.53
C PHE A 186 18.41 -10.56 -1.87
N ARG A 187 17.94 -11.17 -2.95
CA ARG A 187 17.93 -10.59 -4.30
C ARG A 187 16.51 -10.53 -4.84
N VAL A 188 16.23 -9.51 -5.64
CA VAL A 188 15.02 -9.49 -6.47
C VAL A 188 15.38 -10.04 -7.84
N VAL A 189 14.66 -11.08 -8.28
CA VAL A 189 14.89 -11.80 -9.53
C VAL A 189 13.60 -11.89 -10.35
N PRO A 190 13.69 -11.96 -11.70
CA PRO A 190 12.55 -12.28 -12.54
C PRO A 190 11.92 -13.62 -12.15
N LEU A 191 10.60 -13.77 -12.34
CA LEU A 191 9.87 -15.00 -12.03
C LEU A 191 10.48 -16.26 -12.69
N GLY A 192 11.01 -16.12 -13.91
CA GLY A 192 11.65 -17.23 -14.64
C GLY A 192 12.97 -17.72 -14.04
N GLU A 193 13.58 -16.94 -13.14
CA GLU A 193 14.82 -17.30 -12.43
C GLU A 193 14.54 -17.94 -11.06
N LEU A 194 13.27 -18.05 -10.66
CA LEU A 194 12.88 -18.71 -9.43
C LEU A 194 13.04 -20.24 -9.57
N PRO A 195 13.70 -20.94 -8.63
CA PRO A 195 13.75 -22.39 -8.65
C PRO A 195 12.34 -23.00 -8.67
N GLY A 196 12.12 -23.98 -9.55
CA GLY A 196 10.85 -24.71 -9.61
C GLY A 196 10.55 -25.45 -8.31
N GLY A 197 9.27 -25.58 -7.96
CA GLY A 197 8.80 -26.34 -6.78
C GLY A 197 8.71 -25.55 -5.47
N LEU A 198 8.94 -24.25 -5.49
CA LEU A 198 8.66 -23.38 -4.34
C LEU A 198 7.16 -23.09 -4.27
N ARG A 199 6.50 -23.51 -3.18
CA ARG A 199 5.09 -23.17 -2.87
C ARG A 199 4.82 -21.67 -2.96
N TYR A 200 5.85 -20.85 -2.72
CA TYR A 200 5.76 -19.40 -2.83
C TYR A 200 5.29 -18.95 -4.23
N ALA A 201 5.62 -19.67 -5.30
CA ALA A 201 5.23 -19.31 -6.67
C ALA A 201 3.75 -19.56 -7.00
N GLU A 202 3.03 -20.36 -6.19
CA GLU A 202 1.63 -20.73 -6.44
C GLU A 202 0.67 -19.58 -6.14
N ASP A 203 0.93 -18.85 -5.05
CA ASP A 203 0.12 -17.71 -4.60
C ASP A 203 0.73 -16.35 -4.97
N TYR A 204 1.87 -16.35 -5.67
CA TYR A 204 2.59 -15.12 -6.01
C TYR A 204 1.93 -14.36 -7.15
N GLN A 205 1.81 -13.04 -6.98
CA GLN A 205 1.32 -12.19 -8.05
C GLN A 205 2.37 -12.10 -9.18
N ARG A 206 2.04 -12.68 -10.34
CA ARG A 206 2.96 -12.83 -11.48
C ARG A 206 3.48 -11.50 -12.06
N THR A 207 2.87 -10.39 -11.72
CA THR A 207 3.29 -9.05 -12.15
C THR A 207 4.34 -8.43 -11.23
N ASP A 208 4.51 -8.97 -10.02
CA ASP A 208 5.52 -8.51 -9.08
C ASP A 208 6.87 -9.21 -9.34
N PRO A 209 8.01 -8.56 -9.06
CA PRO A 209 9.32 -9.17 -9.18
C PRO A 209 9.66 -9.97 -7.90
N VAL A 210 10.21 -11.19 -8.04
CA VAL A 210 10.29 -12.17 -6.95
C VAL A 210 11.53 -12.02 -6.08
N ILE A 211 11.48 -12.45 -4.82
CA ILE A 211 12.63 -12.48 -3.91
C ILE A 211 13.28 -13.86 -3.87
N ARG A 212 14.61 -13.91 -3.83
CA ARG A 212 15.45 -15.08 -3.60
C ARG A 212 16.45 -14.85 -2.49
#